data_AF-A0A371G3L8-F1
#
_entry.id   AF-A0A371G3L8-F1
#
_cell.length_a   1.000
_cell.length_b   1.000
_cell.length_c   1.000
_cell.angle_alpha   90.00
_cell.angle_beta   90.00
_cell.angle_gamma   90.00
#
_symmetry.space_group_name_H-M   'P 1'
#
loop_
_entity.id
_entity.type
_entity.pdbx_description
1 polymer ?
#
loop_
_entity_poly.entity_id
_entity_poly.type
_entity_poly.pdbx_seq_one_letter_code
_entity_poly.pdbx_strand_id
1 'polypeptide(L)'
;MLQLFEEKSLMGVALRWYMSLEHGRVQTWKDLVKAFLKQYKYNMDMALDHTQLQNMAKKENGTFKGYAQHWRKIAAQVQPPLFKKELVIMFIDTLQSPFYDRMIGNVLSNFSDLVIIEEIVEMGLRSGRIA
;
A
#
# COMPACT_ATOMS: atom_id res chain seq x y z
N MET A 1 16.44 -11.73 -32.94
CA MET A 1 16.02 -11.90 -31.53
C MET A 1 15.53 -10.58 -30.92
N LEU A 2 16.30 -9.49 -31.00
CA LEU A 2 15.90 -8.15 -30.52
C LEU A 2 14.60 -7.64 -31.20
N GLN A 3 14.53 -7.73 -32.53
CA GLN A 3 13.35 -7.33 -33.31
C GLN A 3 12.09 -8.14 -32.97
N LEU A 4 12.24 -9.44 -32.66
CA LEU A 4 11.13 -10.31 -32.29
C LEU A 4 10.60 -9.99 -30.88
N PHE A 5 11.50 -9.62 -29.96
CA PHE A 5 11.14 -9.18 -28.61
C PHE A 5 10.36 -7.87 -28.65
N GLU A 6 10.79 -6.92 -29.48
CA GLU A 6 10.10 -5.65 -29.71
C GLU A 6 8.67 -5.85 -30.21
N GLU A 7 8.48 -6.61 -31.29
CA GLU A 7 7.17 -6.80 -31.92
C GLU A 7 6.17 -7.61 -31.08
N LYS A 8 6.66 -8.56 -30.27
CA LYS A 8 5.78 -9.53 -29.58
C LYS A 8 5.64 -9.28 -28.08
N SER A 9 6.58 -8.58 -27.45
CA SER A 9 6.65 -8.50 -25.98
C SER A 9 6.50 -7.08 -25.43
N LEU A 10 6.71 -6.04 -26.24
CA LEU A 10 6.63 -4.65 -25.80
C LEU A 10 5.35 -3.97 -26.31
N MET A 11 4.60 -3.37 -25.40
CA MET A 11 3.43 -2.56 -25.72
C MET A 11 3.41 -1.27 -24.90
N GLY A 12 2.73 -0.25 -25.41
CA GLY A 12 2.47 1.00 -24.69
C GLY A 12 3.74 1.70 -24.21
N VAL A 13 3.86 1.92 -22.90
CA VAL A 13 4.97 2.65 -22.27
C VAL A 13 6.31 1.94 -22.47
N ALA A 14 6.31 0.60 -22.42
CA ALA A 14 7.53 -0.19 -22.58
C ALA A 14 8.08 -0.11 -24.02
N LEU A 15 7.20 -0.05 -25.02
CA LEU A 15 7.59 0.15 -26.42
C LEU A 15 8.17 1.55 -26.65
N ARG A 16 7.53 2.60 -26.10
CA ARG A 16 8.06 3.97 -26.19
C ARG A 16 9.42 4.12 -25.52
N TRP A 17 9.60 3.48 -24.36
CA TRP A 17 10.91 3.44 -23.70
C TRP A 17 11.97 2.79 -24.61
N TYR A 18 11.68 1.62 -25.19
CA TYR A 18 12.60 0.94 -26.08
C TYR A 18 13.00 1.79 -27.29
N MET A 19 12.03 2.46 -27.93
CA MET A 19 12.27 3.39 -29.05
C MET A 19 13.10 4.63 -28.67
N SER A 20 13.10 5.01 -27.38
CA SER A 20 13.86 6.15 -26.87
C SER A 20 15.32 5.81 -26.52
N LEU A 21 15.70 4.53 -26.55
CA LEU A 21 17.08 4.12 -26.33
C LEU A 21 17.96 4.66 -27.47
N GLU A 22 19.10 5.27 -27.12
CA GLU A 22 20.01 5.85 -28.11
C GLU A 22 20.43 4.81 -29.16
N HIS A 23 20.17 5.12 -30.43
CA HIS A 23 20.56 4.30 -31.57
C HIS A 23 22.08 4.12 -31.54
N GLY A 24 22.53 2.87 -31.35
CA GLY A 24 23.95 2.55 -31.23
C GLY A 24 24.39 1.98 -29.89
N ARG A 25 23.67 2.26 -28.78
CA ARG A 25 24.04 1.80 -27.43
C ARG A 25 23.57 0.39 -27.07
N VAL A 26 22.57 -0.13 -27.78
CA VAL A 26 22.03 -1.47 -27.56
C VAL A 26 22.28 -2.29 -28.82
N GLN A 27 23.41 -3.00 -28.85
CA GLN A 27 23.82 -3.81 -30.01
C GLN A 27 23.59 -5.30 -29.75
N THR A 28 23.55 -5.71 -28.49
CA THR A 28 23.39 -7.09 -28.09
C THR A 28 22.19 -7.28 -27.17
N TRP A 29 21.69 -8.51 -27.08
CA TRP A 29 20.70 -8.90 -26.08
C TRP A 29 21.15 -8.58 -24.65
N LYS A 30 22.45 -8.73 -24.37
CA LYS A 30 23.03 -8.42 -23.06
C LYS A 30 22.93 -6.94 -22.72
N ASP A 31 23.17 -6.06 -23.70
CA ASP A 31 23.01 -4.61 -23.52
C ASP A 31 21.55 -4.23 -23.27
N LEU A 32 20.63 -4.87 -24.01
CA LEU A 32 19.19 -4.66 -23.83
C LEU A 32 18.74 -5.10 -22.44
N VAL A 33 19.12 -6.30 -22.00
CA VAL A 33 18.78 -6.81 -20.65
C VAL A 33 19.33 -5.87 -19.57
N LYS A 34 20.56 -5.37 -19.73
CA LYS A 34 21.17 -4.43 -18.79
C LYS A 34 20.40 -3.11 -18.73
N ALA A 35 20.02 -2.55 -19.89
CA ALA A 35 19.22 -1.33 -19.97
C ALA A 35 17.82 -1.54 -19.38
N PHE A 36 17.18 -2.67 -19.68
CA PHE A 36 15.86 -3.04 -19.17
C PHE A 36 15.87 -3.19 -17.66
N LEU A 37 16.83 -3.93 -17.08
CA LEU A 37 16.95 -4.09 -15.63
C LEU A 37 17.19 -2.75 -14.93
N LYS A 38 18.00 -1.87 -15.54
CA LYS A 38 18.23 -0.52 -15.02
C LYS A 38 16.94 0.31 -15.05
N GLN A 39 16.20 0.29 -16.15
CA GLN A 39 14.92 1.00 -16.26
C GLN A 39 13.86 0.42 -15.32
N TYR A 40 13.78 -0.91 -15.20
CA TYR A 40 12.85 -1.60 -14.32
C TYR A 40 13.13 -1.25 -12.87
N LYS A 41 14.41 -1.29 -12.45
CA LYS A 41 14.81 -0.86 -11.11
C LYS A 41 14.49 0.61 -10.88
N TYR A 42 14.78 1.49 -11.83
CA TYR A 42 14.41 2.91 -11.75
C TYR A 42 12.90 3.12 -11.64
N ASN A 43 12.09 2.36 -12.38
CA ASN A 43 10.63 2.43 -12.28
C ASN A 43 10.13 1.88 -10.94
N MET A 44 10.80 0.89 -10.34
CA MET A 44 10.52 0.40 -8.99
C MET A 44 10.90 1.44 -7.93
N ASP A 45 12.05 2.10 -8.09
CA ASP A 45 12.54 3.15 -7.19
C ASP A 45 11.74 4.47 -7.33
N MET A 46 11.13 4.73 -8.49
CA MET A 46 10.24 5.86 -8.74
C MET A 46 8.75 5.56 -8.46
N ALA A 47 8.35 4.29 -8.38
CA ALA A 47 7.01 3.95 -7.94
C ALA A 47 6.84 4.51 -6.52
N LEU A 48 5.67 5.07 -6.23
CA LEU A 48 5.32 5.50 -4.87
C LEU A 48 5.58 4.32 -3.93
N ASP A 49 6.60 4.45 -3.07
CA ASP A 49 6.99 3.39 -2.15
C ASP A 49 6.16 3.49 -0.85
N HIS A 50 6.18 2.42 -0.07
CA HIS A 50 5.46 2.34 1.20
C HIS A 50 5.89 3.44 2.18
N THR A 51 7.13 3.92 2.08
CA THR A 51 7.68 5.00 2.88
C THR A 51 7.00 6.34 2.61
N GLN A 52 6.66 6.67 1.36
CA GLN A 52 5.88 7.89 1.07
C GLN A 52 4.47 7.82 1.67
N LEU A 53 3.85 6.64 1.64
CA LEU A 53 2.52 6.41 2.21
C LEU A 53 2.54 6.53 3.75
N GLN A 54 3.57 5.99 4.41
CA GLN A 54 3.79 6.07 5.86
C GLN A 54 4.09 7.49 6.35
N ASN A 55 4.78 8.30 5.54
CA ASN A 55 5.13 9.67 5.91
C ASN A 55 3.99 10.68 5.67
N MET A 56 2.85 10.24 5.12
CA MET A 56 1.69 11.11 5.00
C MET A 56 1.17 11.48 6.39
N ALA A 57 0.76 12.72 6.58
CA ALA A 57 0.09 13.14 7.80
C ALA A 57 -1.16 13.95 7.46
N LYS A 58 -2.23 13.74 8.22
CA LYS A 58 -3.42 14.59 8.11
C LYS A 58 -3.06 16.01 8.56
N LYS A 59 -3.29 17.00 7.69
CA LYS A 59 -3.19 18.42 8.05
C LYS A 59 -4.24 18.80 9.09
N GLU A 60 -3.91 19.68 10.04
CA GLU A 60 -4.81 20.13 11.12
C GLU A 60 -6.10 20.73 10.58
N ASN A 61 -6.02 21.54 9.52
CA ASN A 61 -7.13 22.23 8.87
C ASN A 61 -7.91 21.38 7.83
N GLY A 62 -7.48 20.15 7.56
CA GLY A 62 -8.13 19.26 6.59
C GLY A 62 -9.26 18.43 7.21
N THR A 63 -10.28 18.08 6.41
CA THR A 63 -11.30 17.11 6.85
C THR A 63 -10.72 15.69 6.84
N PHE A 64 -11.18 14.84 7.77
CA PHE A 64 -10.78 13.43 7.78
C PHE A 64 -11.17 12.71 6.49
N LYS A 65 -12.39 12.95 5.98
CA LYS A 65 -12.86 12.35 4.73
C LYS A 65 -11.98 12.72 3.53
N GLY A 66 -11.62 14.00 3.40
CA GLY A 66 -10.73 14.45 2.33
C GLY A 66 -9.34 13.84 2.43
N TYR A 67 -8.81 13.73 3.64
CA TYR A 67 -7.55 13.05 3.89
C TYR A 67 -7.60 11.56 3.53
N ALA A 68 -8.60 10.82 4.00
CA ALA A 68 -8.77 9.38 3.71
C ALA A 68 -8.91 9.11 2.20
N GLN A 69 -9.66 9.96 1.48
CA GLN A 69 -9.78 9.86 0.02
C GLN A 69 -8.44 10.10 -0.69
N HIS A 70 -7.69 11.11 -0.24
CA HIS A 70 -6.37 11.41 -0.80
C HIS A 70 -5.36 10.30 -0.52
N TRP A 71 -5.26 9.84 0.72
CA TRP A 71 -4.39 8.73 1.12
C TRP A 71 -4.69 7.47 0.30
N ARG A 72 -5.98 7.12 0.14
CA ARG A 72 -6.40 5.96 -0.68
C ARG A 72 -5.99 6.09 -2.14
N LYS A 73 -6.07 7.29 -2.72
CA LYS A 73 -5.63 7.55 -4.10
C LYS A 73 -4.13 7.32 -4.25
N ILE A 74 -3.33 7.68 -3.25
CA ILE A 74 -1.89 7.43 -3.24
C ILE A 74 -1.59 5.94 -3.01
N ALA A 75 -2.22 5.30 -2.04
CA ALA A 75 -2.07 3.87 -1.76
C ALA A 75 -2.36 2.97 -2.97
N ALA A 76 -3.34 3.34 -3.81
CA ALA A 76 -3.68 2.60 -5.03
C ALA A 76 -2.58 2.64 -6.11
N GLN A 77 -1.62 3.58 -5.99
CA GLN A 77 -0.50 3.73 -6.92
C GLN A 77 0.79 3.07 -6.38
N VAL A 78 0.79 2.59 -5.14
CA VAL A 78 1.94 1.93 -4.51
C VAL A 78 2.13 0.53 -5.08
N GLN A 79 3.39 0.17 -5.33
CA GLN A 79 3.79 -1.15 -5.81
C GLN A 79 4.88 -1.76 -4.90
N PRO A 80 4.78 -3.05 -4.53
CA PRO A 80 3.64 -3.94 -4.77
C PRO A 80 2.37 -3.49 -4.03
N PRO A 81 1.17 -3.92 -4.46
CA PRO A 81 -0.08 -3.53 -3.82
C PRO A 81 -0.14 -4.07 -2.40
N LEU A 82 -0.71 -3.27 -1.49
CA LEU A 82 -0.86 -3.66 -0.10
C LEU A 82 -2.02 -4.60 0.15
N PHE A 83 -1.84 -5.53 1.08
CA PHE A 83 -2.95 -6.31 1.62
C PHE A 83 -3.89 -5.41 2.43
N LYS A 84 -5.19 -5.77 2.48
CA LYS A 84 -6.20 -4.99 3.23
C LYS A 84 -5.78 -4.68 4.67
N LYS A 85 -5.17 -5.66 5.35
CA LYS A 85 -4.68 -5.49 6.73
C LYS A 85 -3.56 -4.44 6.84
N GLU A 86 -2.64 -4.41 5.89
CA GLU A 86 -1.50 -3.49 5.88
C GLU A 86 -1.96 -2.07 5.52
N LEU A 87 -2.95 -1.93 4.63
CA LEU A 87 -3.59 -0.65 4.33
C LEU A 87 -4.22 -0.03 5.58
N VAL A 88 -4.89 -0.84 6.40
CA VAL A 88 -5.52 -0.35 7.64
C VAL A 88 -4.46 0.09 8.64
N ILE A 89 -3.42 -0.73 8.85
CA ILE A 89 -2.33 -0.42 9.78
C ILE A 89 -1.62 0.88 9.37
N MET A 90 -1.16 0.98 8.12
CA MET A 90 -0.47 2.18 7.65
C MET A 90 -1.35 3.42 7.64
N PHE A 91 -2.64 3.28 7.31
CA PHE A 91 -3.55 4.43 7.40
C PHE A 91 -3.67 4.93 8.84
N ILE A 92 -3.74 4.02 9.82
CA ILE A 92 -3.79 4.38 11.24
C ILE A 92 -2.50 5.06 11.69
N ASP A 93 -1.32 4.56 11.28
CA ASP A 93 -0.01 5.14 11.63
C ASP A 93 0.16 6.59 11.14
N THR A 94 -0.57 6.97 10.10
CA THR A 94 -0.54 8.32 9.51
C THR A 94 -1.46 9.34 10.20
N LEU A 95 -2.24 8.89 11.19
CA LEU A 95 -3.12 9.75 11.98
C LEU A 95 -2.39 10.27 13.23
N GLN A 96 -2.33 11.58 13.41
CA GLN A 96 -1.75 12.20 14.61
C GLN A 96 -2.58 11.94 15.88
N SER A 97 -1.91 12.05 17.03
CA SER A 97 -2.33 11.53 18.35
C SER A 97 -3.76 11.81 18.83
N PRO A 98 -4.49 12.91 18.55
CA PRO A 98 -5.88 12.99 19.04
C PRO A 98 -6.87 12.14 18.21
N PHE A 99 -6.52 11.75 16.98
CA PHE A 99 -7.39 10.94 16.12
C PHE A 99 -7.16 9.45 16.30
N TYR A 100 -5.92 9.03 16.54
CA TYR A 100 -5.57 7.66 16.91
C TYR A 100 -6.31 7.25 18.18
N ASP A 101 -6.22 8.06 19.23
CA ASP A 101 -6.85 7.79 20.54
C ASP A 101 -8.39 7.70 20.44
N ARG A 102 -9.02 8.54 19.61
CA ARG A 102 -10.46 8.49 19.38
C ARG A 102 -10.91 7.30 18.51
N MET A 103 -10.12 6.90 17.50
CA MET A 103 -10.40 5.72 16.67
C MET A 103 -10.21 4.42 17.45
N ILE A 104 -9.10 4.30 18.18
CA ILE A 104 -8.85 3.19 19.09
C ILE A 104 -9.91 3.17 20.19
N GLY A 105 -10.27 4.32 20.78
CA GLY A 105 -11.38 4.42 21.73
C GLY A 105 -12.72 3.91 21.17
N ASN A 106 -13.01 4.13 19.89
CA ASN A 106 -14.21 3.62 19.21
C ASN A 106 -14.12 2.14 18.80
N VAL A 107 -12.92 1.61 18.52
CA VAL A 107 -12.69 0.19 18.21
C VAL A 107 -12.65 -0.65 19.49
N LEU A 108 -12.05 -0.09 20.55
CA LEU A 108 -11.97 -0.70 21.88
C LEU A 108 -13.26 -0.57 22.68
N SER A 109 -14.11 0.44 22.43
CA SER A 109 -15.45 0.47 23.02
C SER A 109 -16.36 -0.67 22.52
N ASN A 110 -15.99 -1.33 21.42
CA ASN A 110 -16.57 -2.61 20.98
C ASN A 110 -15.83 -3.82 21.59
N PHE A 111 -14.51 -3.76 21.71
CA PHE A 111 -13.71 -4.88 22.25
C PHE A 111 -13.89 -5.09 23.76
N SER A 112 -14.07 -4.00 24.53
CA SER A 112 -14.31 -4.04 25.97
C SER A 112 -15.65 -4.70 26.31
N ASP A 113 -16.69 -4.39 25.52
CA ASP A 113 -18.00 -5.03 25.63
C ASP A 113 -17.89 -6.54 25.35
N LEU A 114 -17.04 -6.94 24.39
CA LEU A 114 -16.76 -8.34 24.06
C LEU A 114 -16.06 -9.10 25.20
N VAL A 115 -15.03 -8.51 25.81
CA VAL A 115 -14.30 -9.12 26.94
C VAL A 115 -15.19 -9.20 28.19
N ILE A 116 -16.00 -8.18 28.45
CA ILE A 116 -16.96 -8.18 29.56
C ILE A 116 -18.07 -9.21 29.32
N ILE A 117 -18.59 -9.33 28.09
CA ILE A 117 -19.55 -10.37 27.73
C ILE A 117 -18.93 -11.77 27.87
N GLU A 118 -17.67 -11.95 27.46
CA GLU A 118 -16.93 -13.21 27.63
C GLU A 118 -16.76 -13.57 29.11
N GLU A 119 -16.35 -12.62 29.95
CA GLU A 119 -16.17 -12.82 31.39
C GLU A 119 -17.50 -13.12 32.11
N ILE A 120 -18.59 -12.42 31.74
CA ILE A 120 -19.94 -12.69 32.26
C ILE A 120 -20.45 -14.06 31.84
N VAL A 121 -20.21 -14.47 30.58
CA VAL A 121 -20.57 -15.81 30.08
C VAL A 121 -19.75 -16.88 30.79
N GLU A 122 -18.44 -16.68 30.96
CA GLU A 122 -17.57 -17.64 31.65
C GLU A 122 -17.92 -17.77 33.13
N MET A 123 -18.23 -16.66 33.82
CA MET A 123 -18.75 -16.69 35.19
C MET A 123 -20.12 -17.38 35.26
N GLY A 124 -20.99 -17.17 34.26
CA GLY A 124 -22.30 -17.81 34.17
C GLY A 124 -22.22 -19.33 33.98
N LEU A 125 -21.29 -19.80 33.14
CA LEU A 125 -20.99 -21.22 32.91
C LEU A 125 -20.38 -21.88 34.16
N ARG A 126 -19.39 -21.22 34.78
CA ARG A 126 -18.72 -21.72 36.00
C ARG A 126 -19.68 -21.79 37.20
N SER A 127 -20.64 -20.88 37.27
CA SER A 127 -21.65 -20.84 38.34
C SER A 127 -22.93 -21.65 38.04
N GLY A 128 -23.03 -22.28 36.87
CA GLY A 128 -24.19 -23.08 36.44
C GLY A 128 -25.47 -22.27 36.21
N ARG A 129 -25.36 -20.93 36.13
CA ARG A 129 -26.51 -20.04 35.86
C ARG A 129 -26.83 -19.94 34.37
N ILE A 130 -25.89 -20.31 33.53
CA ILE A 130 -26.00 -20.39 32.08
C ILE A 130 -25.63 -21.84 31.71
N ALA A 131 -26.47 -22.50 30.93
CA ALA A 131 -26.28 -23.87 30.42
C ALA A 131 -26.35 -23.88 28.90
#